data_AF-A0AB36DRB8-F1
#
_entry.id   AF-A0AB36DRB8-F1
#
_cell.length_a   1.000
_cell.length_b   1.000
_cell.length_c   1.000
_cell.angle_alpha   90.00
_cell.angle_beta   90.00
_cell.angle_gamma   90.00
#
_symmetry.space_group_name_H-M   'P 1'
#
loop_
_entity.id
_entity.type
_entity.pdbx_description
1 polymer ?
#
loop_
_entity_poly.entity_id
_entity_poly.type
_entity_poly.pdbx_seq_one_letter_code
_entity_poly.pdbx_strand_id
1 'polypeptide(L)' 'MPFLSLDTRHWDCPECKITHDRDVNAAKNILTAGLAFGENVSLV' A
#
# COMPACT_ATOMS: atom_id res chain seq x y z
N MET A 1 -17.95 9.62 -7.69
CA MET A 1 -16.65 9.67 -6.99
C MET A 1 -15.98 11.00 -7.25
N PRO A 2 -15.64 11.78 -6.21
CA PRO A 2 -14.79 12.95 -6.38
C PRO A 2 -13.40 12.53 -6.89
N PHE A 3 -12.77 13.39 -7.68
CA PHE A 3 -11.39 13.19 -8.14
C PHE A 3 -10.44 13.27 -6.93
N LEU A 4 -9.70 12.20 -6.66
CA LEU A 4 -8.66 12.14 -5.63
C LEU A 4 -7.30 12.45 -6.26
N SER A 5 -6.51 13.28 -5.61
CA SER A 5 -5.16 13.59 -6.08
C SER A 5 -4.24 12.36 -6.00
N LEU A 6 -3.20 12.34 -6.83
CA LEU A 6 -2.19 11.27 -6.82
C LEU A 6 -1.39 11.20 -5.52
N ASP A 7 -1.40 12.24 -4.70
CA ASP A 7 -0.79 12.28 -3.37
C ASP A 7 -1.75 11.84 -2.24
N THR A 8 -3.05 11.66 -2.49
CA THR A 8 -4.01 11.27 -1.45
C THR A 8 -3.84 9.80 -1.03
N ARG A 9 -3.25 9.57 0.14
CA ARG A 9 -2.96 8.23 0.70
C ARG A 9 -4.15 7.58 1.37
N HIS A 10 -4.84 8.36 2.20
CA HIS A 10 -6.03 7.95 2.94
C HIS A 10 -7.19 8.85 2.57
N TRP A 11 -8.39 8.28 2.42
CA TRP A 11 -9.59 9.08 2.25
C TRP A 11 -10.80 8.38 2.86
N ASP A 12 -11.74 9.19 3.37
CA ASP A 12 -13.03 8.70 3.81
C ASP A 12 -13.96 8.58 2.61
N CYS A 13 -14.45 7.37 2.36
CA CYS A 13 -15.41 7.16 1.29
C CYS A 13 -16.79 7.70 1.71
N PRO A 14 -17.38 8.65 0.95
CA PRO A 14 -18.67 9.23 1.30
C PRO A 14 -19.82 8.22 1.21
N GLU A 15 -19.64 7.14 0.44
CA GLU A 15 -20.66 6.10 0.23
C GLU A 15 -20.59 5.00 1.30
N CYS A 16 -19.41 4.39 1.52
CA CYS A 16 -19.28 3.28 2.47
C CYS A 16 -18.90 3.71 3.89
N LYS A 17 -18.55 4.99 4.12
CA LYS A 17 -18.18 5.56 5.43
C LYS A 17 -16.96 4.90 6.08
N ILE A 18 -16.08 4.30 5.28
CA ILE A 18 -14.82 3.68 5.71
C ILE A 18 -13.66 4.54 5.22
N THR A 19 -12.61 4.64 6.04
CA THR A 19 -11.31 5.18 5.63
C THR A 19 -10.57 4.14 4.80
N HIS A 20 -10.30 4.45 3.54
CA HIS A 20 -9.49 3.60 2.67
C HIS A 20 -8.03 4.02 2.72
N ASP A 21 -7.13 3.04 2.63
CA ASP A 21 -5.70 3.23 2.42
C ASP A 21 -5.32 2.73 1.01
N ARG A 22 -4.83 3.64 0.17
CA ARG A 22 -4.41 3.35 -1.20
C ARG A 22 -3.06 2.61 -1.26
N ASP A 23 -2.28 2.62 -0.19
CA ASP A 23 -0.90 2.14 -0.17
C ASP A 23 -0.74 0.66 0.17
N VAL A 24 -1.82 -0.01 0.56
CA VAL A 24 -1.82 -1.46 0.88
C VAL A 24 -1.21 -2.28 -0.26
N ASN A 25 -1.48 -1.91 -1.51
CA ASN A 25 -0.93 -2.61 -2.68
C ASN A 25 0.57 -2.32 -2.87
N ALA A 26 1.04 -1.12 -2.54
CA ALA A 26 2.46 -0.80 -2.58
C ALA A 26 3.23 -1.57 -1.50
N ALA A 27 2.70 -1.65 -0.28
CA ALA A 27 3.30 -2.38 0.82
C ALA A 27 3.45 -3.89 0.52
N LYS A 28 2.42 -4.51 -0.08
CA LYS A 28 2.47 -5.91 -0.53
C LYS A 28 3.54 -6.15 -1.60
N ASN A 29 3.64 -5.28 -2.59
CA ASN A 29 4.65 -5.39 -3.65
C ASN A 29 6.08 -5.27 -3.09
N ILE A 30 6.31 -4.35 -2.15
CA ILE A 30 7.61 -4.18 -1.48
C ILE A 30 7.97 -5.42 -0.66
N LEU A 31 7.01 -5.98 0.10
CA LEU A 31 7.23 -7.21 0.87
C LEU A 31 7.59 -8.39 -0.05
N THR A 32 6.82 -8.61 -1.12
CA THR A 32 7.09 -9.68 -2.09
C THR A 32 8.46 -9.53 -2.73
N ALA A 33 8.85 -8.31 -3.12
CA ALA A 33 10.19 -8.05 -3.63
C ALA A 33 11.26 -8.37 -2.57
N GLY A 34 11.10 -7.88 -1.33
CA GLY A 34 12.04 -8.15 -0.23
C GLY A 34 12.19 -9.65 0.07
N LEU A 35 11.10 -10.43 0.00
CA LEU A 35 11.14 -11.88 0.19
C LEU A 35 11.78 -12.61 -1.00
N ALA A 36 11.53 -12.15 -2.24
CA ALA A 36 12.13 -12.72 -3.44
C ALA A 36 13.66 -12.53 -3.49
N PHE A 37 14.18 -11.45 -2.89
CA PHE A 37 15.62 -11.23 -2.73
C PHE A 37 16.18 -11.79 -1.40
N GLY A 38 15.30 -12.29 -0.52
CA GLY A 38 15.61 -12.70 0.86
C GLY A 38 16.39 -14.00 1.02
N GLU A 39 16.63 -14.79 -0.02
CA GLU A 39 17.56 -15.95 0.07
C GLU A 39 19.03 -15.54 0.16
N ASN A 40 19.37 -14.25 0.00
CA ASN A 40 20.74 -13.74 0.10
C ASN A 40 20.92 -12.58 1.08
N VAL A 41 20.03 -12.43 2.07
CA VAL A 41 20.33 -11.60 3.24
C VAL A 41 20.43 -12.54 4.46
N SER A 42 21.63 -13.10 4.63
CA SER A 42 22.09 -13.47 5.96
C SER A 42 22.23 -12.16 6.73
N LEU A 43 21.14 -11.72 7.36
CA LEU A 43 21.22 -10.83 8.52
C LEU A 43 21.41 -11.72 9.76
N VAL A 44 22.55 -12.41 9.76
CA VAL A 44 23.34 -12.90 10.90
C VAL A 44 24.73 -13.22 10.36
#